data_AF-A0A5M4D964-F1
#
_entry.id   AF-A0A5M4D964-F1
#
_cell.length_a   1.000
_cell.length_b   1.000
_cell.length_c   1.000
_cell.angle_alpha   90.00
_cell.angle_beta   90.00
_cell.angle_gamma   90.00
#
_symmetry.space_group_name_H-M   'P 1'
#
loop_
_entity.id
_entity.type
_entity.pdbx_description
1 polymer ?
#
loop_
_entity_poly.entity_id
_entity_poly.type
_entity_poly.pdbx_seq_one_letter_code
_entity_poly.pdbx_strand_id
1 'polypeptide(L)'
;MTRLHSIVLRVLALALICTPGAGSLQQESLPADTPPPTAPTLDERLHALTPADPEAYFLLGEELAAEPQTPGNLELSQRLYVLAIVLASRDEALRTTAAGAALGLLDITRSEADRRALRSIASTLDPRFGTRDWSRSTEAGVSDDVAYDAATTLGAIRAGMGTMVRNELKRPEIRSLIDRHSALITGALGQNILPELEHQADAWPCPECRNERIVTKRHTGQVERVLCYTCGGNPGPVLTREQYIGQLRFEAQVLNSAPRSWGVQVAADLGAPLREADIAELPIRFGIDVTRPWFRDGAWVGEPDDTAEKDPASPDASGPTP
;
A
#
# COMPACT_ATOMS: atom_id res chain seq x y z
N MET A 1 19.54 -8.42 -19.52
CA MET A 1 20.60 -7.40 -19.70
C MET A 1 20.28 -6.58 -20.94
N THR A 2 20.45 -5.25 -20.84
CA THR A 2 20.18 -4.19 -21.84
C THR A 2 18.71 -3.75 -21.98
N ARG A 3 18.31 -2.74 -21.19
CA ARG A 3 17.43 -1.60 -21.53
C ARG A 3 17.02 -0.86 -20.24
N LEU A 4 17.87 0.07 -19.79
CA LEU A 4 17.62 0.96 -18.65
C LEU A 4 18.58 2.14 -18.75
N HIS A 5 18.37 3.08 -19.68
CA HIS A 5 19.22 4.28 -19.85
C HIS A 5 18.49 5.43 -20.60
N SER A 6 17.19 5.68 -20.38
CA SER A 6 16.49 6.67 -21.21
C SER A 6 15.36 7.46 -20.54
N ILE A 7 15.47 7.84 -19.26
CA ILE A 7 14.55 8.82 -18.65
C ILE A 7 15.27 9.72 -17.61
N VAL A 8 16.44 10.27 -17.96
CA VAL A 8 17.10 11.33 -17.13
C VAL A 8 17.41 12.60 -17.95
N LEU A 9 17.08 12.64 -19.24
CA LEU A 9 17.52 13.73 -20.13
C LEU A 9 16.36 14.48 -20.80
N ARG A 10 15.45 15.08 -20.02
CA ARG A 10 14.41 16.00 -20.54
C ARG A 10 14.03 17.16 -19.58
N VAL A 11 15.02 17.81 -18.97
CA VAL A 11 14.84 19.15 -18.35
C VAL A 11 15.77 20.21 -18.96
N LEU A 12 16.64 19.86 -19.91
CA LEU A 12 17.61 20.78 -20.48
C LEU A 12 17.22 21.28 -21.88
N ALA A 13 16.12 22.03 -22.00
CA ALA A 13 15.75 22.68 -23.26
C ALA A 13 14.76 23.86 -23.09
N LEU A 14 15.09 24.88 -22.27
CA LEU A 14 14.44 26.19 -22.39
C LEU A 14 15.24 27.33 -21.74
N ALA A 15 16.47 27.59 -22.20
CA ALA A 15 17.17 28.84 -21.89
C ALA A 15 18.31 29.10 -22.89
N LEU A 16 17.98 29.39 -24.14
CA LEU A 16 18.93 29.99 -25.08
C LEU A 16 18.21 31.04 -25.94
N ILE A 17 17.96 32.21 -25.33
CA ILE A 17 17.86 33.48 -26.06
C ILE A 17 18.91 34.39 -25.45
N CYS A 18 20.10 34.36 -26.07
CA CYS A 18 21.19 35.29 -25.80
C CYS A 18 20.86 36.66 -26.41
N THR A 19 20.63 37.66 -25.57
CA THR A 19 20.77 39.07 -25.93
C THR A 19 22.06 39.62 -25.31
N PRO A 20 23.10 39.96 -26.10
CA PRO A 20 24.30 40.62 -25.58
C PRO A 20 24.02 42.11 -25.38
N GLY A 21 23.41 42.45 -24.25
CA GLY A 21 23.32 43.84 -23.79
C GLY A 21 24.56 44.19 -22.99
N ALA A 22 25.50 44.92 -23.62
CA ALA A 22 26.65 45.51 -22.94
C ALA A 22 26.20 46.67 -22.03
N GLY A 23 25.55 46.33 -20.92
CA GLY A 23 25.27 47.23 -19.81
C GLY A 23 26.36 47.03 -18.77
N SER A 24 27.22 48.04 -18.60
CA SER A 24 28.18 48.13 -17.49
C SER A 24 27.39 48.20 -16.18
N LEU A 25 27.06 47.06 -15.59
CA LEU A 25 26.50 46.98 -14.25
C LEU A 25 27.63 47.33 -13.28
N GLN A 26 27.51 48.51 -12.68
CA GLN A 26 28.25 48.85 -11.48
C GLN A 26 28.06 47.71 -10.48
N GLN A 27 29.15 46.99 -10.23
CA GLN A 27 29.26 45.99 -9.19
C GLN A 27 29.21 46.73 -7.86
N GLU A 28 27.98 46.99 -7.41
CA GLU A 28 27.69 47.50 -6.08
C GLU A 28 28.23 46.46 -5.11
N SER A 29 29.29 46.85 -4.42
CA SER A 29 30.01 46.01 -3.47
C SER A 29 29.05 45.75 -2.32
N LEU A 30 28.38 44.60 -2.38
CA LEU A 30 27.53 44.10 -1.30
C LEU A 30 28.32 44.18 0.01
N PRO A 31 27.78 44.84 1.05
CA PRO A 31 28.47 45.01 2.31
C PRO A 31 28.87 43.64 2.88
N ALA A 32 30.12 43.59 3.33
CA ALA A 32 30.76 42.39 3.83
C ALA A 32 29.97 41.73 4.97
N ASP A 33 29.66 40.45 4.78
CA ASP A 33 29.86 39.39 5.77
C ASP A 33 29.15 39.55 7.12
N THR A 34 27.82 39.73 7.10
CA THR A 34 27.02 39.28 8.25
C THR A 34 26.84 37.77 8.11
N PRO A 35 27.39 36.94 9.03
CA PRO A 35 27.18 35.50 8.95
C PRO A 35 25.67 35.23 8.97
N PRO A 36 25.17 34.30 8.13
CA PRO A 36 23.75 33.98 8.12
C PRO A 36 23.32 33.56 9.53
N PRO A 37 22.13 33.96 10.00
CA PRO A 37 21.62 33.51 11.28
C PRO A 37 21.67 31.98 11.31
N THR A 38 22.30 31.42 12.36
CA THR A 38 22.39 29.97 12.55
C THR A 38 20.96 29.44 12.68
N ALA A 39 20.61 28.45 11.86
CA ALA A 39 19.29 27.84 11.93
C ALA A 39 19.09 27.25 13.35
N PRO A 40 17.89 27.37 13.93
CA PRO A 40 17.62 26.83 15.25
C PRO A 40 17.85 25.31 15.24
N THR A 41 18.40 24.80 16.35
CA THR A 41 18.63 23.37 16.50
C THR A 41 17.31 22.59 16.59
N LEU A 42 17.32 21.29 16.29
CA LEU A 42 16.11 20.46 16.39
C LEU A 42 15.49 20.51 17.80
N ASP A 43 16.32 20.53 18.85
CA ASP A 43 15.86 20.60 20.24
C ASP A 43 15.15 21.93 20.55
N GLU A 44 15.70 23.06 20.10
CA GLU A 44 15.06 24.37 20.23
C GLU A 44 13.71 24.41 19.50
N ARG A 45 13.61 23.79 18.33
CA ARG A 45 12.37 23.71 17.54
C ARG A 45 11.33 22.82 18.21
N LEU A 46 11.73 21.67 18.77
CA LEU A 46 10.84 20.80 19.54
C LEU A 46 10.33 21.51 20.81
N HIS A 47 11.20 22.26 21.50
CA HIS A 47 10.80 23.07 22.66
C HIS A 47 9.79 24.18 22.27
N ALA A 48 9.92 24.73 21.07
CA ALA A 48 9.01 25.75 20.55
C ALA A 48 7.62 25.22 20.13
N LEU A 49 7.43 23.90 20.03
CA LEU A 49 6.13 23.32 19.68
C LEU A 49 5.09 23.61 20.77
N THR A 50 3.87 23.94 20.34
CA THR A 50 2.73 24.19 21.23
C THR A 50 1.48 23.49 20.68
N PRO A 51 0.63 22.85 21.49
CA PRO A 51 -0.55 22.13 21.02
C PRO A 51 -1.60 23.05 20.37
N ALA A 52 -1.46 24.37 20.51
CA ALA A 52 -2.28 25.36 19.83
C ALA A 52 -1.89 25.56 18.35
N ASP A 53 -0.73 25.07 17.92
CA ASP A 53 -0.24 25.14 16.54
C ASP A 53 0.07 23.74 15.98
N PRO A 54 -0.95 22.98 15.53
CA PRO A 54 -0.78 21.66 14.94
C PRO A 54 0.05 21.66 13.65
N GLU A 55 0.10 22.79 12.94
CA GLU A 55 0.84 22.93 11.69
C GLU A 55 2.35 22.85 11.94
N ALA A 56 2.84 23.41 13.05
CA ALA A 56 4.24 23.28 13.45
C ALA A 56 4.69 21.81 13.64
N TYR A 57 3.83 20.94 14.19
CA TYR A 57 4.12 19.51 14.31
C TYR A 57 4.18 18.84 12.93
N PHE A 58 3.22 19.16 12.06
CA PHE A 58 3.17 18.63 10.70
C PHE A 58 4.44 18.98 9.90
N LEU A 59 4.81 20.27 9.88
CA LEU A 59 5.98 20.76 9.14
C LEU A 59 7.29 20.17 9.68
N LEU A 60 7.44 20.07 11.00
CA LEU A 60 8.62 19.44 11.58
C LEU A 60 8.68 17.93 11.27
N GLY A 61 7.52 17.26 11.29
CA GLY A 61 7.43 15.85 10.91
C GLY A 61 7.83 15.59 9.46
N GLU A 62 7.43 16.48 8.55
CA GLU A 62 7.80 16.46 7.12
C GLU A 62 9.30 16.64 6.90
N GLU A 63 9.91 17.61 7.58
CA GLU A 63 11.35 17.83 7.49
C GLU A 63 12.15 16.60 7.93
N LEU A 64 11.81 16.03 9.09
CA LEU A 64 12.46 14.82 9.60
C LEU A 64 12.22 13.61 8.70
N ALA A 65 11.07 13.54 8.01
CA ALA A 65 10.78 12.49 7.05
C ALA A 65 11.57 12.65 5.73
N ALA A 66 11.97 13.88 5.37
CA ALA A 66 12.81 14.15 4.21
C ALA A 66 14.30 13.84 4.45
N GLU A 67 14.75 13.79 5.71
CA GLU A 67 16.11 13.43 6.10
C GLU A 67 16.42 11.91 5.94
N PRO A 68 17.71 11.51 5.97
CA PRO A 68 18.08 10.10 6.02
C PRO A 68 17.39 9.36 7.18
N GLN A 69 16.66 8.30 6.82
CA GLN A 69 15.78 7.56 7.73
C GLN A 69 16.57 6.77 8.79
N THR A 70 16.83 7.39 9.93
CA THR A 70 17.28 6.70 11.15
C THR A 70 16.04 6.20 11.93
N PRO A 71 16.17 5.14 12.74
CA PRO A 71 15.05 4.66 13.56
C PRO A 71 14.46 5.73 14.48
N GLY A 72 15.32 6.59 15.06
CA GLY A 72 14.90 7.69 15.92
C GLY A 72 14.14 8.79 15.18
N ASN A 73 14.60 9.18 13.99
CA ASN A 73 13.89 10.17 13.16
C ASN A 73 12.53 9.62 12.72
N LEU A 74 12.45 8.35 12.34
CA LEU A 74 11.19 7.72 11.94
C LEU A 74 10.15 7.70 13.08
N GLU A 75 10.57 7.33 14.30
CA GLU A 75 9.70 7.34 15.48
C GLU A 75 9.24 8.76 15.82
N LEU A 76 10.15 9.73 15.75
CA LEU A 76 9.83 11.14 16.02
C LEU A 76 8.87 11.71 14.97
N SER A 77 9.12 11.51 13.67
CA SER A 77 8.20 11.90 12.58
C SER A 77 6.83 11.27 12.76
N GLN A 78 6.76 9.97 13.09
CA GLN A 78 5.51 9.27 13.36
C GLN A 78 4.74 9.93 14.52
N ARG A 79 5.43 10.27 15.62
CA ARG A 79 4.83 11.00 16.76
C ARG A 79 4.30 12.36 16.35
N LEU A 80 5.10 13.15 15.65
CA LEU A 80 4.73 14.49 15.21
C LEU A 80 3.51 14.47 14.28
N TYR A 81 3.44 13.54 13.32
CA TYR A 81 2.27 13.43 12.46
C TYR A 81 1.02 13.01 13.22
N VAL A 82 1.09 12.04 14.14
CA VAL A 82 -0.09 11.65 14.92
C VAL A 82 -0.57 12.80 15.81
N LEU A 83 0.34 13.53 16.47
CA LEU A 83 -0.02 14.73 17.23
C LEU A 83 -0.67 15.78 16.34
N ALA A 84 -0.10 16.06 15.17
CA ALA A 84 -0.67 17.00 14.20
C ALA A 84 -2.09 16.59 13.79
N ILE A 85 -2.33 15.32 13.45
CA ILE A 85 -3.65 14.80 13.07
C ILE A 85 -4.65 15.01 14.22
N VAL A 86 -4.32 14.55 15.43
CA VAL A 86 -5.24 14.57 16.57
C VAL A 86 -5.54 16.00 17.02
N LEU A 87 -4.54 16.86 17.10
CA LEU A 87 -4.72 18.26 17.51
C LEU A 87 -5.50 19.05 16.45
N ALA A 88 -5.15 18.92 15.16
CA ALA A 88 -5.80 19.64 14.07
C ALA A 88 -7.23 19.14 13.80
N SER A 89 -7.53 17.85 14.01
CA SER A 89 -8.87 17.29 13.74
C SER A 89 -10.00 17.91 14.58
N ARG A 90 -9.66 18.59 15.68
CA ARG A 90 -10.61 19.26 16.58
C ARG A 90 -11.13 20.58 16.00
N ASP A 91 -10.41 21.19 15.07
CA ASP A 91 -10.76 22.46 14.44
C ASP A 91 -11.03 22.23 12.95
N GLU A 92 -12.20 22.68 12.48
CA GLU A 92 -12.57 22.57 11.07
C GLU A 92 -11.61 23.33 10.14
N ALA A 93 -11.06 24.47 10.61
CA ALA A 93 -10.12 25.28 9.83
C ALA A 93 -8.78 24.56 9.58
N LEU A 94 -8.41 23.61 10.45
CA LEU A 94 -7.13 22.88 10.39
C LEU A 94 -7.26 21.48 9.77
N ARG A 95 -8.43 21.10 9.27
CA ARG A 95 -8.66 19.76 8.66
C ARG A 95 -7.72 19.46 7.50
N THR A 96 -7.37 20.44 6.68
CA THR A 96 -6.41 20.24 5.58
C THR A 96 -5.02 19.89 6.12
N THR A 97 -4.58 20.50 7.23
CA THR A 97 -3.34 20.15 7.92
C THR A 97 -3.40 18.73 8.48
N ALA A 98 -4.51 18.36 9.14
CA ALA A 98 -4.71 16.99 9.63
C ALA A 98 -4.66 15.95 8.50
N ALA A 99 -5.29 16.24 7.35
CA ALA A 99 -5.27 15.36 6.20
C ALA A 99 -3.88 15.26 5.56
N GLY A 100 -3.15 16.38 5.46
CA GLY A 100 -1.75 16.41 5.02
C GLY A 100 -0.85 15.58 5.92
N ALA A 101 -1.00 15.70 7.24
CA ALA A 101 -0.27 14.90 8.22
C ALA A 101 -0.58 13.40 8.11
N ALA A 102 -1.84 13.03 7.85
CA ALA A 102 -2.21 11.63 7.60
C ALA A 102 -1.55 11.07 6.32
N LEU A 103 -1.38 11.88 5.27
CA LEU A 103 -0.65 11.49 4.06
C LEU A 103 0.86 11.42 4.30
N GLY A 104 1.44 12.35 5.05
CA GLY A 104 2.85 12.28 5.45
C GLY A 104 3.14 11.02 6.27
N LEU A 105 2.26 10.69 7.22
CA LEU A 105 2.35 9.46 8.00
C LEU A 105 2.19 8.20 7.13
N LEU A 106 1.32 8.26 6.11
CA LEU A 106 1.14 7.17 5.16
C LEU A 106 2.47 6.85 4.46
N ASP A 107 3.22 7.85 4.02
CA ASP A 107 4.46 7.66 3.26
C ASP A 107 5.56 6.96 4.06
N ILE A 108 5.64 7.20 5.36
CA ILE A 108 6.62 6.55 6.25
C ILE A 108 6.13 5.22 6.84
N THR A 109 4.83 4.89 6.70
CA THR A 109 4.23 3.68 7.24
C THR A 109 4.41 2.47 6.31
N ARG A 110 4.90 1.34 6.87
CA ARG A 110 5.15 0.09 6.11
C ARG A 110 3.93 -0.81 5.96
N SER A 111 3.02 -0.80 6.94
CA SER A 111 1.85 -1.67 6.95
C SER A 111 0.82 -1.20 5.91
N GLU A 112 0.51 -2.04 4.93
CA GLU A 112 -0.52 -1.74 3.91
C GLU A 112 -1.91 -1.52 4.52
N ALA A 113 -2.23 -2.21 5.62
CA ALA A 113 -3.49 -2.00 6.33
C ALA A 113 -3.56 -0.59 6.96
N ASP A 114 -2.45 -0.13 7.53
CA ASP A 114 -2.35 1.21 8.14
C ASP A 114 -2.37 2.29 7.06
N ARG A 115 -1.65 2.07 5.94
CA ARG A 115 -1.65 2.98 4.79
C ARG A 115 -3.06 3.19 4.23
N ARG A 116 -3.87 2.13 4.12
CA ARG A 116 -5.28 2.22 3.70
C ARG A 116 -6.12 2.99 4.71
N ALA A 117 -5.94 2.74 6.00
CA ALA A 117 -6.65 3.45 7.06
C ALA A 117 -6.31 4.95 7.06
N LEU A 118 -5.03 5.31 6.97
CA LEU A 118 -4.58 6.70 6.89
C LEU A 118 -5.10 7.43 5.66
N ARG A 119 -5.15 6.75 4.50
CA ARG A 119 -5.77 7.30 3.29
C ARG A 119 -7.25 7.56 3.49
N SER A 120 -7.97 6.64 4.15
CA SER A 120 -9.39 6.83 4.49
C SER A 120 -9.58 8.02 5.42
N ILE A 121 -8.72 8.17 6.44
CA ILE A 121 -8.74 9.31 7.37
C ILE A 121 -8.52 10.62 6.61
N ALA A 122 -7.47 10.70 5.78
CA ALA A 122 -7.18 11.87 4.96
C ALA A 122 -8.37 12.26 4.08
N SER A 123 -9.01 11.28 3.44
CA SER A 123 -10.20 11.51 2.59
C SER A 123 -11.43 11.97 3.35
N THR A 124 -11.58 11.56 4.61
CA THR A 124 -12.69 11.95 5.48
C THR A 124 -12.49 13.37 6.01
N LEU A 125 -11.24 13.72 6.35
CA LEU A 125 -10.87 15.04 6.85
C LEU A 125 -10.95 16.12 5.75
N ASP A 126 -10.41 15.84 4.56
CA ASP A 126 -10.48 16.75 3.43
C ASP A 126 -10.79 15.97 2.13
N PRO A 127 -12.02 16.13 1.57
CA PRO A 127 -12.47 15.44 0.37
C PRO A 127 -11.59 15.66 -0.87
N ARG A 128 -10.68 16.64 -0.88
CA ARG A 128 -9.73 16.85 -1.97
C ARG A 128 -8.67 15.74 -2.03
N PHE A 129 -8.34 15.15 -0.88
CA PHE A 129 -7.45 13.98 -0.79
C PHE A 129 -8.21 12.67 -0.90
N GLY A 130 -9.54 12.71 -0.73
CA GLY A 130 -10.38 11.65 -1.25
C GLY A 130 -10.15 11.52 -2.74
N THR A 131 -9.78 10.33 -3.17
CA THR A 131 -9.93 9.98 -4.59
C THR A 131 -11.39 10.28 -4.93
N ARG A 132 -11.63 11.36 -5.70
CA ARG A 132 -12.88 11.56 -6.43
C ARG A 132 -12.95 10.48 -7.50
N ASP A 133 -13.08 9.23 -7.08
CA ASP A 133 -13.10 8.11 -7.99
C ASP A 133 -14.01 7.02 -7.46
N TRP A 134 -15.30 7.27 -7.69
CA TRP A 134 -16.24 6.18 -7.90
C TRP A 134 -16.04 5.52 -9.28
N SER A 135 -15.03 5.93 -10.06
CA SER A 135 -14.89 5.58 -11.47
C SER A 135 -13.45 5.52 -11.96
N ARG A 136 -12.72 4.46 -11.54
CA ARG A 136 -11.43 3.96 -12.06
C ARG A 136 -10.23 4.30 -11.17
N SER A 137 -9.70 3.29 -10.48
CA SER A 137 -8.27 3.27 -10.22
C SER A 137 -7.54 3.25 -11.56
N THR A 138 -6.93 4.37 -11.93
CA THR A 138 -5.91 4.51 -12.98
C THR A 138 -4.59 3.89 -12.51
N GLU A 139 -4.60 2.65 -12.00
CA GLU A 139 -3.41 1.81 -12.19
C GLU A 139 -3.23 1.71 -13.71
N ALA A 140 -2.05 2.05 -14.23
CA ALA A 140 -1.75 2.07 -15.67
C ALA A 140 -2.50 0.95 -16.39
N GLY A 141 -3.58 1.35 -17.07
CA GLY A 141 -4.75 0.51 -17.31
C GLY A 141 -4.37 -0.81 -17.95
N VAL A 142 -4.45 -1.88 -17.17
CA VAL A 142 -4.60 -3.22 -17.74
C VAL A 142 -5.81 -3.11 -18.66
N SER A 143 -5.66 -3.44 -19.94
CA SER A 143 -6.82 -3.40 -20.84
C SER A 143 -7.88 -4.37 -20.34
N ASP A 144 -9.15 -3.99 -20.51
CA ASP A 144 -10.28 -4.83 -20.09
C ASP A 144 -10.17 -6.26 -20.67
N ASP A 145 -9.64 -6.39 -21.89
CA ASP A 145 -9.35 -7.68 -22.53
C ASP A 145 -8.33 -8.51 -21.74
N VAL A 146 -7.20 -7.91 -21.33
CA VAL A 146 -6.15 -8.62 -20.57
C VAL A 146 -6.64 -9.01 -19.18
N ALA A 147 -7.42 -8.14 -18.54
CA ALA A 147 -8.06 -8.44 -17.26
C ALA A 147 -9.05 -9.61 -17.39
N TYR A 148 -9.90 -9.58 -18.43
CA TYR A 148 -10.85 -10.64 -18.72
C TYR A 148 -10.17 -11.97 -19.03
N ASP A 149 -9.12 -11.96 -19.85
CA ASP A 149 -8.37 -13.15 -20.23
C ASP A 149 -7.63 -13.75 -19.01
N ALA A 150 -7.07 -12.91 -18.14
CA ALA A 150 -6.44 -13.36 -16.90
C ALA A 150 -7.44 -13.97 -15.91
N ALA A 151 -8.61 -13.36 -15.73
CA ALA A 151 -9.71 -13.92 -14.94
C ALA A 151 -10.19 -15.26 -15.51
N THR A 152 -10.39 -15.31 -16.83
CA THR A 152 -10.78 -16.53 -17.56
C THR A 152 -9.72 -17.61 -17.44
N THR A 153 -8.44 -17.26 -17.41
CA THR A 153 -7.32 -18.20 -17.23
C THR A 153 -7.40 -18.92 -15.88
N LEU A 154 -7.72 -18.22 -14.78
CA LEU A 154 -7.94 -18.87 -13.48
C LEU A 154 -9.20 -19.73 -13.46
N GLY A 155 -10.28 -19.29 -14.11
CA GLY A 155 -11.47 -20.12 -14.33
C GLY A 155 -11.15 -21.40 -15.11
N ALA A 156 -10.31 -21.30 -16.14
CA ALA A 156 -9.85 -22.42 -16.96
C ALA A 156 -8.97 -23.39 -16.16
N ILE A 157 -8.10 -22.90 -15.27
CA ILE A 157 -7.37 -23.74 -14.29
C ILE A 157 -8.35 -24.54 -13.45
N ARG A 158 -9.36 -23.89 -12.83
CA ARG A 158 -10.37 -24.58 -12.02
C ARG A 158 -11.16 -25.62 -12.81
N ALA A 159 -11.39 -25.37 -14.09
CA ALA A 159 -12.06 -26.30 -14.98
C ALA A 159 -11.14 -27.40 -15.55
N GLY A 160 -9.84 -27.40 -15.20
CA GLY A 160 -8.84 -28.33 -15.71
C GLY A 160 -8.50 -28.14 -17.20
N MET A 161 -8.74 -26.96 -17.79
CA MET A 161 -8.51 -26.68 -19.21
C MET A 161 -7.04 -26.30 -19.51
N GLY A 162 -6.11 -27.23 -19.25
CA GLY A 162 -4.66 -26.98 -19.33
C GLY A 162 -4.17 -26.43 -20.67
N THR A 163 -4.72 -26.86 -21.81
CA THR A 163 -4.34 -26.34 -23.13
C THR A 163 -4.61 -24.85 -23.29
N MET A 164 -5.78 -24.38 -22.84
CA MET A 164 -6.14 -22.96 -22.86
C MET A 164 -5.22 -22.18 -21.94
N VAL A 165 -5.04 -22.66 -20.71
CA VAL A 165 -4.17 -22.01 -19.72
C VAL A 165 -2.74 -21.85 -20.23
N ARG A 166 -2.13 -22.90 -20.79
CA ARG A 166 -0.77 -22.82 -21.36
C ARG A 166 -0.67 -21.83 -22.50
N ASN A 167 -1.74 -21.62 -23.27
CA ASN A 167 -1.74 -20.62 -24.33
C ASN A 167 -1.85 -19.21 -23.78
N GLU A 168 -2.74 -18.96 -22.81
CA GLU A 168 -2.87 -17.66 -22.17
C GLU A 168 -1.63 -17.28 -21.36
N LEU A 169 -1.04 -18.22 -20.62
CA LEU A 169 0.19 -18.00 -19.86
C LEU A 169 1.45 -17.80 -20.72
N LYS A 170 1.38 -17.92 -22.06
CA LYS A 170 2.46 -17.46 -22.96
C LYS A 170 2.45 -15.94 -23.15
N ARG A 171 1.32 -15.28 -22.87
CA ARG A 171 1.18 -13.83 -23.01
C ARG A 171 1.80 -13.13 -21.80
N PRO A 172 2.87 -12.34 -21.97
CA PRO A 172 3.60 -11.75 -20.84
C PRO A 172 2.74 -10.79 -20.01
N GLU A 173 1.76 -10.13 -20.62
CA GLU A 173 0.83 -9.23 -19.95
C GLU A 173 -0.09 -9.97 -18.96
N ILE A 174 -0.62 -11.14 -19.33
CA ILE A 174 -1.44 -11.99 -18.43
C ILE A 174 -0.58 -12.53 -17.29
N ARG A 175 0.62 -13.05 -17.62
CA ARG A 175 1.56 -13.55 -16.60
C ARG A 175 1.89 -12.48 -15.59
N SER A 176 2.27 -11.29 -16.06
CA SER A 176 2.67 -10.18 -15.20
C SER A 176 1.52 -9.71 -14.31
N LEU A 177 0.28 -9.75 -14.83
CA LEU A 177 -0.91 -9.41 -14.06
C LEU A 177 -1.19 -10.43 -12.95
N ILE A 178 -1.13 -11.72 -13.26
CA ILE A 178 -1.29 -12.80 -12.27
C ILE A 178 -0.17 -12.74 -11.23
N ASP A 179 1.09 -12.58 -11.67
CA ASP A 179 2.27 -12.51 -10.80
C ASP A 179 2.15 -11.39 -9.77
N ARG A 180 1.79 -10.18 -10.23
CA ARG A 180 1.55 -8.99 -9.39
C ARG A 180 0.51 -9.25 -8.29
N HIS A 181 -0.45 -10.12 -8.54
CA HIS A 181 -1.52 -10.45 -7.61
C HIS A 181 -1.36 -11.84 -6.97
N SER A 182 -0.17 -12.46 -7.06
CA SER A 182 0.04 -13.82 -6.54
C SER A 182 -0.33 -13.94 -5.06
N ALA A 183 0.07 -12.97 -4.22
CA ALA A 183 -0.24 -12.97 -2.80
C ALA A 183 -1.75 -12.93 -2.51
N LEU A 184 -2.53 -12.28 -3.38
CA LEU A 184 -3.99 -12.27 -3.28
C LEU A 184 -4.57 -13.64 -3.62
N ILE A 185 -4.03 -14.30 -4.64
CA ILE A 185 -4.49 -15.60 -5.12
C ILE A 185 -4.14 -16.72 -4.13
N THR A 186 -2.92 -16.71 -3.57
CA THR A 186 -2.45 -17.74 -2.64
C THR A 186 -2.91 -17.52 -1.21
N GLY A 187 -3.21 -16.27 -0.83
CA GLY A 187 -3.43 -15.87 0.56
C GLY A 187 -2.13 -15.76 1.37
N ALA A 188 -0.96 -15.96 0.76
CA ALA A 188 0.34 -15.94 1.41
C ALA A 188 1.28 -14.91 0.75
N LEU A 189 1.82 -13.99 1.56
CA LEU A 189 2.79 -13.00 1.10
C LEU A 189 4.06 -13.69 0.57
N GLY A 190 4.57 -13.22 -0.57
CA GLY A 190 5.83 -13.67 -1.16
C GLY A 190 5.78 -14.99 -1.93
N GLN A 191 4.62 -15.65 -2.02
CA GLN A 191 4.47 -16.84 -2.87
C GLN A 191 4.14 -16.45 -4.31
N ASN A 192 4.94 -16.93 -5.27
CA ASN A 192 4.65 -16.83 -6.70
C ASN A 192 3.74 -17.99 -7.11
N ILE A 193 2.56 -17.68 -7.63
CA ILE A 193 1.56 -18.69 -8.03
C ILE A 193 1.82 -19.27 -9.43
N LEU A 194 2.58 -18.57 -10.28
CA LEU A 194 2.77 -18.97 -11.68
C LEU A 194 3.35 -20.37 -11.88
N PRO A 195 4.42 -20.81 -11.17
CA PRO A 195 4.97 -22.15 -11.37
C PRO A 195 3.97 -23.26 -11.04
N GLU A 196 3.15 -23.03 -10.02
CA GLU A 196 2.09 -23.97 -9.64
C GLU A 196 1.00 -24.01 -10.70
N LEU A 197 0.56 -22.86 -11.24
CA LEU A 197 -0.42 -22.83 -12.34
C LEU A 197 0.11 -23.49 -13.61
N GLU A 198 1.39 -23.33 -13.93
CA GLU A 198 2.04 -23.99 -15.06
C GLU A 198 2.10 -25.50 -14.87
N HIS A 199 2.56 -25.96 -13.70
CA HIS A 199 2.61 -27.37 -13.36
C HIS A 199 1.23 -28.03 -13.45
N GLN A 200 0.23 -27.36 -12.87
CA GLN A 200 -1.16 -27.74 -12.97
C GLN A 200 -1.63 -27.81 -14.42
N ALA A 201 -1.39 -26.75 -15.22
CA ALA A 201 -1.78 -26.71 -16.61
C ALA A 201 -1.16 -27.85 -17.43
N ASP A 202 0.09 -28.24 -17.17
CA ASP A 202 0.78 -29.36 -17.83
C ASP A 202 0.15 -30.73 -17.50
N ALA A 203 -0.43 -30.89 -16.32
CA ALA A 203 -1.11 -32.13 -15.93
C ALA A 203 -2.42 -32.40 -16.69
N TRP A 204 -2.95 -31.40 -17.43
CA TRP A 204 -4.24 -31.48 -18.12
C TRP A 204 -4.16 -31.43 -19.65
N PRO A 205 -5.12 -32.07 -20.35
CA PRO A 205 -6.40 -32.62 -19.86
C PRO A 205 -6.27 -33.96 -19.11
N CYS A 206 -7.30 -34.35 -18.36
CA CYS A 206 -7.35 -35.65 -17.67
C CYS A 206 -7.07 -36.79 -18.67
N PRO A 207 -6.09 -37.69 -18.40
CA PRO A 207 -5.65 -38.68 -19.38
C PRO A 207 -6.73 -39.72 -19.73
N GLU A 208 -7.66 -40.00 -18.81
CA GLU A 208 -8.75 -40.96 -19.01
C GLU A 208 -9.94 -40.37 -19.77
N CYS A 209 -10.58 -39.31 -19.25
CA CYS A 209 -11.79 -38.73 -19.83
C CYS A 209 -11.56 -37.54 -20.77
N ARG A 210 -10.33 -37.05 -20.94
CA ARG A 210 -9.99 -35.85 -21.73
C ARG A 210 -10.87 -34.63 -21.38
N ASN A 211 -11.20 -34.50 -20.08
CA ASN A 211 -12.11 -33.49 -19.52
C ASN A 211 -13.60 -33.61 -19.89
N GLU A 212 -14.04 -34.72 -20.50
CA GLU A 212 -15.48 -34.98 -20.69
C GLU A 212 -16.21 -35.29 -19.36
N ARG A 213 -15.47 -35.50 -18.26
CA ARG A 213 -15.94 -35.80 -16.89
C ARG A 213 -16.62 -37.16 -16.71
N ILE A 214 -17.06 -37.76 -17.81
CA ILE A 214 -17.68 -39.07 -17.87
C ILE A 214 -16.87 -39.97 -18.80
N VAL A 215 -16.86 -41.26 -18.49
CA VAL A 215 -16.28 -42.30 -19.33
C VAL A 215 -17.36 -43.32 -19.66
N THR A 216 -17.35 -43.78 -20.89
CA THR A 216 -18.29 -44.79 -21.37
C THR A 216 -17.65 -46.16 -21.19
N LYS A 217 -18.20 -46.99 -20.30
CA LYS A 217 -17.73 -48.36 -20.07
C LYS A 217 -18.75 -49.36 -20.58
N ARG A 218 -18.27 -50.49 -21.09
CA ARG A 218 -19.12 -51.60 -21.47
C ARG A 218 -19.04 -52.67 -20.38
N HIS A 219 -20.12 -52.86 -19.64
CA HIS A 219 -20.25 -53.92 -18.64
C HIS A 219 -21.43 -54.81 -19.03
N THR A 220 -21.21 -56.13 -19.07
CA THR A 220 -22.25 -57.14 -19.41
C THR A 220 -23.03 -56.85 -20.70
N GLY A 221 -22.38 -56.28 -21.72
CA GLY A 221 -23.01 -55.93 -22.99
C GLY A 221 -23.78 -54.60 -22.99
N GLN A 222 -24.03 -54.00 -21.83
CA GLN A 222 -24.63 -52.66 -21.68
C GLN A 222 -23.56 -51.58 -21.67
N VAL A 223 -23.89 -50.43 -22.26
CA VAL A 223 -23.04 -49.24 -22.29
C VAL A 223 -23.46 -48.34 -21.13
N GLU A 224 -22.61 -48.20 -20.12
CA GLU A 224 -22.84 -47.36 -18.95
C GLU A 224 -21.98 -46.10 -19.03
N ARG A 225 -22.58 -44.94 -18.73
CA ARG A 225 -21.86 -43.66 -18.58
C ARG A 225 -21.65 -43.42 -17.11
N VAL A 226 -20.39 -43.49 -16.68
CA VAL A 226 -19.98 -43.30 -15.29
C VAL A 226 -19.06 -42.10 -15.18
N LEU A 227 -18.94 -41.50 -14.00
CA LEU A 227 -17.93 -40.47 -13.76
C LEU A 227 -16.54 -41.03 -14.01
N CYS A 228 -15.65 -40.18 -14.52
CA CYS A 228 -14.24 -40.52 -14.70
C CYS A 228 -13.62 -40.97 -13.38
N TYR A 229 -12.92 -42.10 -13.36
CA TYR A 229 -12.31 -42.65 -12.15
C TYR A 229 -11.04 -41.89 -11.76
N THR A 230 -10.32 -41.36 -12.76
CA THR A 230 -9.09 -40.61 -12.55
C THR A 230 -9.37 -39.24 -11.90
N CYS A 231 -10.39 -38.50 -12.36
CA CYS A 231 -10.67 -37.15 -11.86
C CYS A 231 -11.95 -36.99 -11.04
N GLY A 232 -12.75 -38.05 -10.88
CA GLY A 232 -14.02 -37.99 -10.14
C GLY A 232 -15.04 -36.99 -10.71
N GLY A 233 -14.89 -36.60 -11.99
CA GLY A 233 -15.71 -35.57 -12.62
C GLY A 233 -15.23 -34.13 -12.40
N ASN A 234 -14.19 -33.90 -11.59
CA ASN A 234 -13.53 -32.60 -11.43
C ASN A 234 -12.08 -32.68 -11.96
N PRO A 235 -11.84 -32.38 -13.25
CA PRO A 235 -10.49 -32.44 -13.78
C PRO A 235 -9.56 -31.41 -13.15
N GLY A 236 -10.04 -30.25 -12.69
CA GLY A 236 -9.19 -29.19 -12.12
C GLY A 236 -8.56 -29.52 -10.76
N PRO A 237 -7.75 -28.60 -10.21
CA PRO A 237 -7.07 -28.81 -8.94
C PRO A 237 -8.07 -28.80 -7.77
N VAL A 238 -7.74 -29.50 -6.69
CA VAL A 238 -8.46 -29.38 -5.43
C VAL A 238 -7.92 -28.15 -4.70
N LEU A 239 -8.68 -27.07 -4.73
CA LEU A 239 -8.30 -25.82 -4.06
C LEU A 239 -8.72 -25.85 -2.59
N THR A 240 -7.85 -25.34 -1.72
CA THR A 240 -8.27 -24.97 -0.37
C THR A 240 -9.30 -23.83 -0.43
N ARG A 241 -10.08 -23.65 0.64
CA ARG A 241 -11.06 -22.56 0.74
C ARG A 241 -10.39 -21.19 0.55
N GLU A 242 -9.20 -21.00 1.12
CA GLU A 242 -8.44 -19.75 1.03
C GLU A 242 -7.98 -19.48 -0.41
N GLN A 243 -7.41 -20.48 -1.08
CA GLN A 243 -7.00 -20.36 -2.49
C GLN A 243 -8.20 -20.06 -3.40
N TYR A 244 -9.34 -20.72 -3.19
CA TYR A 244 -10.54 -20.48 -3.97
C TYR A 244 -11.04 -19.04 -3.80
N ILE A 245 -11.07 -18.53 -2.56
CA ILE A 245 -11.43 -17.13 -2.28
C ILE A 245 -10.41 -16.17 -2.88
N GLY A 246 -9.12 -16.48 -2.80
CA GLY A 246 -8.05 -15.69 -3.40
C GLY A 246 -8.21 -15.54 -4.92
N GLN A 247 -8.52 -16.63 -5.62
CA GLN A 247 -8.82 -16.60 -7.05
C GLN A 247 -10.06 -15.74 -7.37
N LEU A 248 -11.15 -15.88 -6.60
CA LEU A 248 -12.35 -15.06 -6.79
C LEU A 248 -12.10 -13.57 -6.51
N ARG A 249 -11.28 -13.25 -5.49
CA ARG A 249 -10.88 -11.86 -5.19
C ARG A 249 -10.06 -11.28 -6.33
N PHE A 250 -9.11 -12.04 -6.88
CA PHE A 250 -8.36 -11.66 -8.06
C PHE A 250 -9.29 -11.37 -9.23
N GLU A 251 -10.18 -12.30 -9.58
CA GLU A 251 -11.12 -12.14 -10.71
C GLU A 251 -11.96 -10.87 -10.56
N ALA A 252 -12.55 -10.68 -9.39
CA ALA A 252 -13.37 -9.51 -9.13
C ALA A 252 -12.56 -8.20 -9.00
N GLN A 253 -11.26 -8.27 -8.71
CA GLN A 253 -10.36 -7.11 -8.72
C GLN A 253 -9.98 -6.73 -10.15
N VAL A 254 -9.50 -7.68 -10.96
CA VAL A 254 -9.04 -7.40 -12.33
C VAL A 254 -10.19 -7.02 -13.24
N LEU A 255 -11.36 -7.62 -13.10
CA LEU A 255 -12.54 -7.31 -13.91
C LEU A 255 -13.18 -5.95 -13.58
N ASN A 256 -12.63 -5.22 -12.61
CA ASN A 256 -13.16 -3.93 -12.15
C ASN A 256 -14.69 -3.98 -11.96
N SER A 257 -15.21 -5.08 -11.42
CA SER A 257 -16.65 -5.29 -11.29
C SER A 257 -17.19 -4.16 -10.41
N ALA A 258 -17.97 -3.26 -11.02
CA ALA A 258 -18.61 -2.11 -10.39
C ALA A 258 -19.38 -2.51 -9.11
N PRO A 259 -19.72 -1.56 -8.21
CA PRO A 259 -19.75 -1.75 -6.77
C PRO A 259 -20.48 -3.03 -6.36
N ARG A 260 -19.72 -3.91 -5.71
CA ARG A 260 -20.17 -5.21 -5.24
C ARG A 260 -21.41 -5.03 -4.37
N SER A 261 -22.38 -5.92 -4.52
CA SER A 261 -23.41 -6.04 -3.49
C SER A 261 -22.71 -6.37 -2.16
N TRP A 262 -23.22 -5.83 -1.06
CA TRP A 262 -22.66 -6.03 0.28
C TRP A 262 -22.34 -7.50 0.58
N GLY A 263 -23.18 -8.43 0.11
CA GLY A 263 -22.96 -9.87 0.28
C GLY A 263 -21.68 -10.40 -0.37
N VAL A 264 -21.26 -9.85 -1.52
CA VAL A 264 -20.02 -10.25 -2.20
C VAL A 264 -18.81 -9.65 -1.49
N GLN A 265 -18.90 -8.42 -0.98
CA GLN A 265 -17.83 -7.83 -0.17
C GLN A 265 -17.65 -8.62 1.14
N VAL A 266 -18.74 -8.93 1.85
CA VAL A 266 -18.73 -9.75 3.06
C VAL A 266 -18.17 -11.15 2.77
N ALA A 267 -18.60 -11.81 1.70
CA ALA A 267 -18.07 -13.12 1.34
C ALA A 267 -16.58 -13.06 0.97
N ALA A 268 -16.17 -12.01 0.25
CA ALA A 268 -14.79 -11.79 -0.11
C ALA A 268 -13.94 -11.52 1.12
N ASP A 269 -14.34 -10.64 2.03
CA ASP A 269 -13.60 -10.27 3.23
C ASP A 269 -13.80 -11.26 4.39
N LEU A 270 -14.49 -12.38 4.16
CA LEU A 270 -14.88 -13.36 5.19
C LEU A 270 -15.66 -12.75 6.36
N GLY A 271 -16.40 -11.67 6.10
CA GLY A 271 -17.10 -10.90 7.11
C GLY A 271 -16.16 -10.22 8.10
N ALA A 272 -14.87 -10.04 7.74
CA ALA A 272 -14.01 -9.15 8.49
C ALA A 272 -14.72 -7.79 8.56
N PRO A 273 -15.01 -7.27 9.77
CA PRO A 273 -15.71 -6.02 9.90
C PRO A 273 -14.91 -4.95 9.16
N LEU A 274 -15.59 -4.17 8.32
CA LEU A 274 -14.99 -2.98 7.73
C LEU A 274 -14.56 -2.10 8.91
N ARG A 275 -13.26 -2.04 9.17
CA ARG A 275 -12.74 -1.18 10.22
C ARG A 275 -12.83 0.24 9.70
N GLU A 276 -13.78 0.99 10.25
CA GLU A 276 -13.82 2.42 10.05
C GLU A 276 -12.51 2.99 10.61
N ALA A 277 -11.81 3.78 9.80
CA ALA A 277 -10.55 4.36 10.23
C ALA A 277 -10.86 5.54 11.15
N ASP A 278 -10.79 5.31 12.46
CA ASP A 278 -11.06 6.32 13.48
C ASP A 278 -9.76 7.06 13.86
N ILE A 279 -9.83 8.39 13.88
CA ILE A 279 -8.74 9.27 14.32
C ILE A 279 -8.41 9.01 15.79
N ALA A 280 -9.41 8.68 16.63
CA ALA A 280 -9.22 8.41 18.05
C ALA A 280 -8.41 7.13 18.31
N GLU A 281 -8.36 6.19 17.36
CA GLU A 281 -7.57 4.97 17.47
C GLU A 281 -6.10 5.15 17.05
N LEU A 282 -5.76 6.23 16.32
CA LEU A 282 -4.40 6.46 15.83
C LEU A 282 -3.35 6.48 16.95
N PRO A 283 -3.54 7.20 18.07
CA PRO A 283 -2.59 7.21 19.18
C PRO A 283 -2.28 5.81 19.71
N ILE A 284 -3.32 5.00 19.91
CA ILE A 284 -3.19 3.63 20.42
C ILE A 284 -2.45 2.76 19.40
N ARG A 285 -2.83 2.87 18.12
CA ARG A 285 -2.26 2.08 17.03
C ARG A 285 -0.76 2.31 16.83
N PHE A 286 -0.32 3.57 17.01
CA PHE A 286 1.07 3.98 16.82
C PHE A 286 1.85 4.13 18.14
N GLY A 287 1.25 3.77 19.29
CA GLY A 287 1.91 3.80 20.59
C GLY A 287 2.29 5.20 21.07
N ILE A 288 1.49 6.22 20.74
CA ILE A 288 1.77 7.63 21.04
C ILE A 288 0.78 8.14 22.08
N ASP A 289 1.30 8.74 23.14
CA ASP A 289 0.50 9.41 24.16
C ASP A 289 0.20 10.85 23.74
N VAL A 290 -1.04 11.10 23.30
CA VAL A 290 -1.50 12.44 22.90
C VAL A 290 -1.78 13.37 24.08
N THR A 291 -1.77 12.87 25.31
CA THR A 291 -1.90 13.70 26.51
C THR A 291 -0.61 14.43 26.85
N ARG A 292 0.49 14.11 26.18
CA ARG A 292 1.83 14.69 26.37
C ARG A 292 2.32 15.40 25.10
N PRO A 293 1.71 16.52 24.67
CA PRO A 293 2.04 17.15 23.40
C PRO A 293 3.29 18.05 23.47
N TRP A 294 3.83 18.36 24.65
CA TRP A 294 4.97 19.27 24.79
C TRP A 294 6.27 18.49 24.85
N PHE A 295 7.33 19.01 24.23
CA PHE A 295 8.68 18.43 24.37
C PHE A 295 9.55 19.30 25.28
N ARG A 296 9.99 18.77 26.42
CA ARG A 296 10.78 19.47 27.44
C ARG A 296 11.89 18.55 27.96
N ASP A 297 13.11 19.08 28.03
CA ASP A 297 14.27 18.37 28.60
C ASP A 297 14.49 16.95 28.03
N GLY A 298 14.22 16.78 26.73
CA GLY A 298 14.37 15.49 26.04
C GLY A 298 13.19 14.52 26.18
N ALA A 299 12.08 14.93 26.82
CA ALA A 299 10.91 14.09 27.05
C ALA A 299 9.61 14.76 26.62
N TRP A 300 8.59 13.95 26.33
CA TRP A 300 7.24 14.44 26.04
C TRP A 300 6.44 14.57 27.35
N VAL A 301 5.87 15.74 27.63
CA VAL A 301 5.17 16.10 28.88
C VAL A 301 3.78 16.69 28.61
N GLY A 302 2.91 16.65 29.63
CA GLY A 302 1.51 17.06 29.54
C GLY A 302 1.32 18.58 29.61
N GLU A 303 2.06 19.25 30.47
CA GLU A 303 2.03 20.71 30.64
C GLU A 303 3.40 21.34 30.33
N PRO A 304 3.46 22.60 29.86
CA PRO A 304 4.72 23.22 29.45
C PRO A 304 5.70 23.46 30.61
N ASP A 305 5.19 23.56 31.84
CA ASP A 305 5.95 23.78 33.07
C ASP A 305 6.25 22.49 33.84
N ASP A 306 5.76 21.34 33.36
CA ASP A 306 6.12 20.05 33.92
C ASP A 306 7.59 19.78 33.61
N THR A 307 8.44 19.88 34.64
CA THR A 307 9.77 19.26 34.56
C THR A 307 9.54 17.79 34.34
N ALA A 308 10.11 17.24 33.27
CA ALA A 308 9.99 15.82 32.95
C ALA A 308 10.25 15.01 34.21
N GLU A 309 9.18 14.45 34.80
CA GLU A 309 9.31 13.56 35.93
C GLU A 309 10.12 12.41 35.39
N LYS A 310 11.39 12.36 35.79
CA LYS A 310 12.39 11.47 35.23
C LYS A 310 11.85 10.07 35.39
N ASP A 311 11.30 9.54 34.29
CA ASP A 311 10.56 8.28 34.27
C ASP A 311 11.47 7.28 34.99
N PRO A 312 11.06 6.74 36.16
CA PRO A 312 11.97 6.04 37.05
C PRO A 312 12.45 4.78 36.35
N ALA A 313 13.59 4.90 35.67
CA ALA A 313 14.30 3.88 34.92
C ALA A 313 13.36 2.88 34.24
N SER A 314 13.04 3.13 32.97
CA SER A 314 12.64 2.05 32.06
C SER A 314 13.66 0.92 32.27
N PRO A 315 13.25 -0.25 32.80
CA PRO A 315 14.18 -1.25 33.31
C PRO A 315 15.11 -1.62 32.18
N ASP A 316 16.41 -1.41 32.44
CA ASP A 316 17.51 -1.69 31.52
C ASP A 316 17.17 -2.93 30.68
N ALA A 317 17.04 -2.74 29.37
CA ALA A 317 17.01 -3.81 28.39
C ALA A 317 18.40 -4.47 28.30
N SER A 318 18.92 -4.89 29.45
CA SER A 318 20.00 -5.84 29.59
C SER A 318 19.49 -7.15 29.02
N GLY A 319 19.66 -7.32 27.72
CA GLY A 319 19.45 -8.59 27.06
C GLY A 319 20.29 -9.69 27.74
N PRO A 320 19.81 -10.93 27.76
CA PRO A 320 20.58 -12.04 28.29
C PRO A 320 21.92 -12.12 27.55
N THR A 321 23.01 -12.03 28.30
CA THR A 321 24.36 -12.32 27.82
C THR A 321 24.41 -13.82 27.43
N PRO A 322 25.05 -14.20 26.31
CA PRO A 322 25.03 -15.56 25.76
C PRO A 322 25.58 -16.64 26.71
#